data_AF-X1H0E0-F1
#
_entry.id   AF-X1H0E0-F1
#
_cell.length_a   1.000
_cell.length_b   1.000
_cell.length_c   1.000
_cell.angle_alpha   90.00
_cell.angle_beta   90.00
_cell.angle_gamma   90.00
#
_symmetry.space_group_name_H-M   'P 1'
#
loop_
_entity.id
_entity.type
_entity.pdbx_description
1 polymer ?
#
loop_
_entity_poly.entity_id
_entity_poly.type
_entity_poly.pdbx_seq_one_letter_code
_entity_poly.pdbx_strand_id
1 'polypeptide(L)'
;MSEQKQKEDPIQLLLRTVVRDPDGKTLHDSGRNPAKSFVIQFLQFFSAMLGFDVDGATNYNATDTSGVAGYLYKGNAWASLNFRVDAGVGVDEYGIVVGTGETAPTNTDHKLETQLTEGVGGGNIT
;
A
#
# COMPACT_ATOMS: atom_id res chain seq x y z
N MET A 1 -6.47 26.74 -17.65
CA MET A 1 -6.34 25.42 -17.04
C MET A 1 -5.94 25.64 -15.59
N SER A 2 -6.85 25.39 -14.65
CA SER A 2 -6.52 25.45 -13.22
C SER A 2 -5.91 24.10 -12.81
N GLU A 3 -4.71 24.11 -12.24
CA GLU A 3 -4.18 22.96 -11.51
C GLU A 3 -5.16 22.57 -10.41
N GLN A 4 -5.81 21.42 -10.55
CA GLN A 4 -6.49 20.81 -9.42
C GLN A 4 -5.40 20.34 -8.46
N LYS A 5 -5.27 21.02 -7.31
CA LYS A 5 -4.49 20.50 -6.19
C LYS A 5 -5.00 19.09 -5.89
N GLN A 6 -4.11 18.11 -6.04
CA GLN A 6 -4.38 16.73 -5.65
C GLN A 6 -4.79 16.75 -4.18
N LYS A 7 -6.00 16.30 -3.88
CA LYS A 7 -6.50 16.19 -2.50
C LYS A 7 -5.56 15.22 -1.79
N GLU A 8 -4.91 15.68 -0.72
CA GLU A 8 -4.04 14.81 0.08
C GLU A 8 -4.86 13.62 0.59
N ASP A 9 -4.29 12.42 0.50
CA ASP A 9 -4.93 11.21 1.03
C ASP A 9 -5.21 11.38 2.52
N PRO A 10 -6.40 10.98 3.02
CA PRO A 10 -6.79 11.16 4.42
C PRO A 10 -5.99 10.28 5.39
N ILE A 11 -5.14 9.39 4.87
CA ILE A 11 -4.32 8.45 5.63
C ILE A 11 -2.85 8.84 5.46
N GLN A 12 -2.18 9.03 6.60
CA GLN A 12 -0.77 9.42 6.64
C GLN A 12 0.00 8.53 7.62
N LEU A 13 1.11 7.97 7.17
CA LEU A 13 2.10 7.36 8.04
C LEU A 13 3.12 8.44 8.46
N LEU A 14 3.43 8.50 9.75
CA LEU A 14 4.36 9.47 10.32
C LEU A 14 5.54 8.74 10.98
N LEU A 15 6.76 9.17 10.66
CA LEU A 15 7.99 8.71 11.30
C LEU A 15 8.49 9.78 12.28
N ARG A 16 8.99 9.33 13.42
CA ARG A 16 9.68 10.18 14.40
C ARG A 16 10.95 9.47 14.87
N THR A 17 12.06 10.16 14.73
CA THR A 17 13.37 9.70 15.21
C THR A 17 13.76 10.51 16.43
N VAL A 18 14.03 9.82 17.53
CA VAL A 18 14.49 10.43 18.79
C VAL A 18 15.88 9.89 19.11
N VAL A 19 16.86 10.78 19.22
CA VAL A 19 18.22 10.44 19.63
C VAL A 19 18.40 10.86 21.09
N ARG A 20 18.84 9.93 21.94
CA ARG A 20 19.09 10.15 23.37
C ARG A 20 20.54 9.84 23.71
N ASP A 21 21.07 10.53 24.70
CA ASP A 21 22.34 10.15 25.32
C ASP A 21 22.17 8.92 26.23
N PRO A 22 23.28 8.33 26.74
CA PRO A 22 23.21 7.18 27.65
C PRO A 22 22.44 7.44 28.96
N ASP A 23 22.37 8.69 29.40
CA ASP A 23 21.62 9.11 30.59
C ASP A 23 20.11 9.32 30.29
N GLY A 24 19.70 9.13 29.03
CA GLY A 24 18.31 9.18 28.58
C GLY A 24 17.80 10.57 28.19
N LYS A 25 18.64 11.61 28.25
CA LYS A 25 18.30 12.97 27.82
C LYS A 25 18.19 13.01 26.29
N THR A 26 17.13 13.64 25.79
CA THR A 26 16.93 13.83 24.36
C THR A 26 17.96 14.82 23.81
N LEU A 27 18.77 14.37 22.87
CA LEU A 27 19.72 15.19 22.11
C LEU A 27 19.08 15.73 20.82
N HIS A 28 18.23 14.93 20.19
CA HIS A 28 17.53 15.30 18.97
C HIS A 28 16.15 14.64 18.89
N ASP A 29 15.20 15.34 18.28
CA ASP A 29 13.86 14.86 17.99
C ASP A 29 13.44 15.43 16.65
N SER A 30 13.19 14.55 15.68
CA SER A 30 12.80 14.97 14.33
C SER A 30 11.38 15.55 14.26
N GLY A 31 10.57 15.42 15.33
CA GLY A 31 9.13 15.59 15.24
C GLY A 31 8.48 14.48 14.39
N ARG A 32 7.17 14.61 14.11
CA ARG A 32 6.43 13.68 13.26
C ARG A 32 6.53 14.15 11.80
N ASN A 33 7.19 13.36 10.96
CA ASN A 33 7.36 13.67 9.54
C ASN A 33 6.62 12.64 8.67
N PRO A 34 6.03 13.05 7.53
CA PRO A 34 5.40 12.12 6.60
C PRO A 34 6.38 11.04 6.12
N ALA A 35 5.97 9.78 6.25
CA ALA A 35 6.73 8.64 5.78
C ALA A 35 6.46 8.37 4.30
N LYS A 36 7.48 7.93 3.58
CA LYS A 36 7.37 7.46 2.19
C LYS A 36 7.79 6.00 2.03
N SER A 37 7.92 5.28 3.14
CA SER A 37 8.43 3.90 3.19
C SER A 37 7.37 2.83 2.89
N PHE A 38 6.10 3.22 2.76
CA PHE A 38 5.00 2.35 2.40
C PHE A 38 4.18 3.00 1.29
N VAL A 39 3.63 2.17 0.41
CA VAL A 39 2.60 2.59 -0.55
C VAL A 39 1.36 2.99 0.24
N ILE A 40 0.77 4.15 -0.08
CA ILE A 40 -0.41 4.69 0.61
C ILE A 40 -1.58 3.72 0.51
N GLN A 41 -1.75 3.06 -0.63
CA GLN A 41 -2.83 2.10 -0.83
C GLN A 41 -2.75 0.93 0.15
N PHE A 42 -1.55 0.45 0.51
CA PHE A 42 -1.37 -0.58 1.54
C PHE A 42 -1.89 -0.11 2.92
N LEU A 43 -1.72 1.18 3.24
CA LEU A 43 -2.28 1.77 4.46
C LEU A 43 -3.80 1.94 4.36
N GLN A 44 -4.33 2.31 3.19
CA GLN A 44 -5.77 2.36 2.90
C GLN A 44 -6.43 0.98 3.09
N PHE A 45 -5.76 -0.10 2.65
CA PHE A 45 -6.20 -1.48 2.90
C PHE A 45 -6.38 -1.76 4.39
N PHE A 46 -5.38 -1.46 5.22
CA PHE A 46 -5.49 -1.65 6.68
C PHE A 46 -6.59 -0.80 7.29
N SER A 47 -6.71 0.46 6.86
CA SER A 47 -7.77 1.36 7.34
C SER A 47 -9.16 0.79 7.03
N ALA A 48 -9.37 0.31 5.81
CA ALA A 48 -10.62 -0.31 5.38
C ALA A 48 -10.91 -1.59 6.18
N MET A 49 -9.92 -2.47 6.35
CA MET A 49 -10.07 -3.74 7.06
C MET A 49 -10.36 -3.55 8.55
N LEU A 50 -9.69 -2.59 9.19
CA LEU A 50 -9.86 -2.28 10.62
C LEU A 50 -11.07 -1.37 10.89
N GLY A 51 -11.79 -0.96 9.84
CA GLY A 51 -12.98 -0.12 9.99
C GLY A 51 -12.68 1.30 10.46
N PHE A 52 -11.45 1.78 10.28
CA PHE A 52 -11.09 3.16 10.57
C PHE A 52 -11.73 4.06 9.52
N ASP A 53 -12.91 4.54 9.86
CA ASP A 53 -13.76 5.33 8.99
C ASP A 53 -13.27 6.78 8.95
N VAL A 54 -12.54 7.16 7.90
CA VAL A 54 -12.11 8.57 7.73
C VAL A 54 -13.16 9.44 7.04
N ASP A 55 -14.15 8.87 6.35
CA ASP A 55 -15.09 9.65 5.50
C ASP A 55 -16.57 9.16 5.52
N GLY A 56 -16.93 8.14 6.30
CA GLY A 56 -18.29 7.58 6.33
C GLY A 56 -18.65 6.73 5.10
N ALA A 57 -17.71 6.55 4.17
CA ALA A 57 -17.89 5.75 2.97
C ALA A 57 -17.97 4.25 3.29
N THR A 58 -18.77 3.51 2.51
CA THR A 58 -18.90 2.05 2.66
C THR A 58 -17.69 1.28 2.12
N ASN A 59 -16.98 1.82 1.12
CA ASN A 59 -15.78 1.24 0.51
C ASN A 59 -14.80 2.37 0.10
N TYR A 60 -13.51 2.07 -0.01
CA TYR A 60 -12.51 2.96 -0.65
C TYR A 60 -12.23 2.50 -2.07
N ASN A 61 -11.85 3.43 -2.95
CA ASN A 61 -11.31 3.07 -4.26
C ASN A 61 -9.82 2.74 -4.13
N ALA A 62 -9.39 1.66 -4.75
CA ALA A 62 -8.00 1.31 -4.95
C ALA A 62 -7.72 1.17 -6.44
N THR A 63 -6.68 1.83 -6.93
CA THR A 63 -6.11 1.60 -8.26
C THR A 63 -5.46 0.22 -8.31
N ASP A 64 -5.91 -0.64 -9.22
CA ASP A 64 -5.30 -1.94 -9.52
C ASP A 64 -4.03 -1.80 -10.39
N THR A 65 -3.38 -2.92 -10.69
CA THR A 65 -2.15 -2.97 -11.50
C THR A 65 -2.36 -2.53 -12.96
N SER A 66 -3.60 -2.52 -13.45
CA SER A 66 -3.99 -2.00 -14.77
C SER A 66 -4.26 -0.49 -14.78
N GLY A 67 -4.29 0.14 -13.60
CA GLY A 67 -4.60 1.56 -13.43
C GLY A 67 -6.10 1.85 -13.26
N VAL A 68 -6.94 0.83 -13.12
CA VAL A 68 -8.39 0.95 -12.97
C VAL A 68 -8.78 0.94 -11.49
N ALA A 69 -9.81 1.70 -11.12
CA ALA A 69 -10.30 1.71 -9.75
C ALA A 69 -11.14 0.46 -9.43
N GLY A 70 -10.71 -0.33 -8.44
CA GLY A 70 -11.46 -1.36 -7.74
C GLY A 70 -11.86 -0.94 -6.32
N TYR A 71 -12.59 -1.79 -5.61
CA TYR A 71 -13.06 -1.51 -4.25
C TYR A 71 -12.21 -2.20 -3.18
N LEU A 72 -11.85 -1.42 -2.15
CA LEU A 72 -11.46 -1.92 -0.84
C LEU A 72 -12.70 -2.07 0.03
N TYR A 73 -13.07 -3.31 0.33
CA TYR A 73 -14.26 -3.61 1.12
C TYR A 73 -14.00 -3.35 2.60
N LYS A 74 -14.79 -2.46 3.23
CA LYS A 74 -14.66 -2.09 4.64
C LYS A 74 -15.72 -2.78 5.49
N GLY A 75 -15.33 -3.40 6.60
CA GLY A 75 -16.24 -3.93 7.63
C GLY A 75 -17.35 -4.86 7.10
N ASN A 76 -17.21 -5.36 5.87
CA ASN A 76 -18.20 -6.09 5.11
C ASN A 76 -17.90 -7.59 5.23
N ALA A 77 -18.92 -8.45 5.08
CA ALA A 77 -18.73 -9.89 4.87
C ALA A 77 -17.75 -10.20 3.72
N TRP A 78 -17.51 -9.24 2.83
CA TRP A 78 -16.62 -9.35 1.69
C TRP A 78 -15.22 -8.76 1.95
N ALA A 79 -14.89 -8.35 3.18
CA ALA A 79 -13.54 -7.88 3.51
C ALA A 79 -12.45 -8.95 3.27
N SER A 80 -12.83 -10.23 3.27
CA SER A 80 -11.96 -11.35 2.87
C SER A 80 -11.52 -11.29 1.40
N LEU A 81 -12.18 -10.48 0.55
CA LEU A 81 -11.79 -10.27 -0.85
C LEU A 81 -10.51 -9.43 -0.98
N ASN A 82 -10.15 -8.63 0.03
CA ASN A 82 -9.04 -7.68 -0.06
C ASN A 82 -7.64 -8.34 -0.07
N PHE A 83 -7.51 -9.59 0.40
CA PHE A 83 -6.24 -10.34 0.46
C PHE A 83 -6.42 -11.76 -0.07
N ARG A 84 -7.14 -11.91 -1.18
CA ARG A 84 -7.22 -13.19 -1.85
C ARG A 84 -5.84 -13.65 -2.30
N VAL A 85 -5.54 -14.91 -2.02
CA VAL A 85 -4.29 -15.59 -2.36
C VAL A 85 -4.55 -16.89 -3.13
N ASP A 86 -5.79 -17.10 -3.56
CA ASP A 86 -6.29 -18.27 -4.28
C ASP A 86 -6.28 -18.07 -5.80
N ALA A 87 -5.22 -17.44 -6.32
CA ALA A 87 -5.05 -17.25 -7.75
C ALA A 87 -4.92 -18.60 -8.48
N GLY A 88 -5.55 -18.69 -9.65
CA GLY A 88 -5.33 -19.82 -10.56
C GLY A 88 -3.88 -19.85 -11.07
N VAL A 89 -3.48 -20.97 -11.66
CA VAL A 89 -2.18 -21.04 -12.35
C VAL A 89 -2.15 -20.03 -13.50
N GLY A 90 -1.10 -19.22 -13.57
CA GLY A 90 -0.93 -18.16 -14.57
C GLY A 90 -1.77 -16.90 -14.32
N VAL A 91 -2.45 -16.80 -13.19
CA VAL A 91 -3.22 -15.62 -12.74
C VAL A 91 -2.37 -14.90 -11.70
N ASP A 92 -2.06 -13.62 -11.93
CA ASP A 92 -1.21 -12.79 -11.06
C ASP A 92 -1.96 -11.61 -10.44
N GLU A 93 -3.26 -11.52 -10.68
CA GLU A 93 -4.14 -10.47 -10.16
C GLU A 93 -4.45 -10.60 -8.66
N TYR A 94 -4.04 -11.69 -8.02
CA TYR A 94 -4.19 -11.93 -6.59
C TYR A 94 -2.91 -12.56 -6.01
N GLY A 95 -2.65 -12.33 -4.71
CA GLY A 95 -1.47 -12.87 -4.03
C GLY A 95 -0.29 -11.90 -3.94
N ILE A 96 0.92 -12.46 -3.74
CA ILE A 96 2.17 -11.70 -3.66
C ILE A 96 2.94 -11.92 -4.95
N VAL A 97 3.13 -10.84 -5.71
CA VAL A 97 4.00 -10.82 -6.89
C VAL A 97 5.35 -10.19 -6.53
N VAL A 98 6.39 -10.63 -7.23
CA VAL A 98 7.75 -10.12 -7.06
C VAL A 98 8.23 -9.56 -8.39
N GLY A 99 9.02 -8.49 -8.33
CA GLY A 99 9.52 -7.80 -9.50
C GLY A 99 10.85 -7.12 -9.28
N THR A 100 11.35 -6.54 -10.35
CA THR A 100 12.55 -5.72 -10.41
C THR A 100 12.23 -4.37 -11.03
N GLY A 101 13.11 -3.40 -10.81
CA GLY A 101 13.03 -2.08 -11.42
C GLY A 101 14.26 -1.27 -11.06
N GLU A 102 14.59 -0.29 -11.90
CA GLU A 102 15.66 0.68 -11.62
C GLU A 102 15.08 2.00 -11.09
N THR A 103 13.78 2.22 -11.27
CA THR A 103 13.09 3.40 -10.77
C THR A 103 12.81 3.25 -9.28
N ALA A 104 13.24 4.23 -8.49
CA ALA A 104 12.94 4.26 -7.06
C ALA A 104 11.41 4.35 -6.85
N PRO A 105 10.82 3.44 -6.05
CA PRO A 105 9.37 3.43 -5.90
C PRO A 105 8.88 4.66 -5.13
N THR A 106 7.71 5.14 -5.53
CA THR A 106 6.97 6.17 -4.81
C THR A 106 5.88 5.55 -3.96
N ASN A 107 5.40 6.30 -2.96
CA ASN A 107 4.28 5.85 -2.12
C ASN A 107 2.92 5.84 -2.86
N THR A 108 2.88 6.28 -4.12
CA THR A 108 1.69 6.27 -4.98
C THR A 108 1.75 5.21 -6.08
N ASP A 109 2.82 4.42 -6.15
CA ASP A 109 2.94 3.35 -7.12
C ASP A 109 1.92 2.24 -6.84
N HIS A 110 1.40 1.63 -7.90
CA HIS A 110 0.35 0.59 -7.84
C HIS A 110 0.70 -0.67 -8.63
N LYS A 111 1.88 -0.70 -9.27
CA LYS A 111 2.39 -1.86 -10.02
C LYS A 111 3.90 -1.90 -10.02
N LEU A 112 4.44 -3.11 -10.23
CA LEU A 112 5.87 -3.34 -10.43
C LEU A 112 6.32 -2.74 -11.78
N GLU A 113 7.57 -2.29 -11.86
CA GLU A 113 8.18 -1.85 -13.12
C GLU A 113 8.32 -3.04 -14.07
N THR A 114 8.93 -4.13 -13.59
CA THR A 114 9.00 -5.42 -14.27
C THR A 114 8.63 -6.51 -13.29
N GLN A 115 7.57 -7.27 -13.56
CA GLN A 115 7.21 -8.45 -12.78
C GLN A 115 8.05 -9.65 -13.23
N LEU A 116 8.54 -10.43 -12.28
CA LEU A 116 9.19 -11.72 -12.55
C LEU A 116 8.13 -12.75 -12.98
N THR A 117 8.45 -13.53 -14.01
CA THR A 117 7.52 -14.54 -14.59
C THR A 117 7.88 -15.96 -14.19
N GLU A 118 8.90 -16.11 -13.35
CA GLU A 118 9.25 -17.36 -12.71
C GLU A 118 8.20 -17.71 -11.64
N GLY A 119 7.79 -18.97 -11.57
CA GLY A 119 6.85 -19.45 -10.55
C GLY A 119 5.38 -19.07 -10.75
N VAL A 120 5.01 -18.31 -11.79
CA VAL A 120 3.60 -18.08 -12.17
C VAL A 120 2.98 -19.25 -12.96
N GLY A 121 3.80 -20.18 -13.47
CA GLY A 121 3.34 -21.41 -14.13
C GLY A 121 3.19 -22.61 -13.18
N GLY A 122 2.58 -23.70 -13.66
CA GLY A 122 2.54 -24.96 -12.93
C GLY A 122 3.90 -25.66 -12.94
N GLY A 123 4.71 -25.46 -11.90
CA GLY A 123 6.05 -26.06 -11.78
C GLY A 123 6.93 -25.29 -10.78
N ASN A 124 7.96 -25.96 -10.24
CA ASN A 124 8.85 -25.36 -9.24
C ASN A 124 9.65 -24.18 -9.81
N ILE A 125 9.93 -23.19 -8.97
CA ILE A 125 10.97 -22.18 -9.21
C ILE A 125 12.31 -22.93 -9.32
N THR A 126 12.90 -22.96 -10.52
CA THR A 126 14.28 -23.40 -10.75
C THR A 126 15.26 -22.27 -10.61
#